data_AF-A0A9X8ZYD6-F1
#
_entry.id   AF-A0A9X8ZYD6-F1
#
_cell.length_a   1.000
_cell.length_b   1.000
_cell.length_c   1.000
_cell.angle_alpha   90.00
_cell.angle_beta   90.00
_cell.angle_gamma   90.00
#
_symmetry.space_group_name_H-M   'P 1'
#
loop_
_entity.id
_entity.type
_entity.pdbx_description
1 polymer ?
#
loop_
_entity_poly.entity_id
_entity_poly.type
_entity_poly.pdbx_seq_one_letter_code
_entity_poly.pdbx_strand_id
1 'polypeptide(L)'
;SAKWLEESSRALFETYEHVGAYGYHWWVLHNERFHIPYCIYFAMGYGGQYIVIIPQLEVVAIISSHMPKRGLVPLKLFIEHVQGNSNYI
;
A
#
# COMPACT_ATOMS: atom_id res chain seq x y z
N SER A 1 17.50 11.30 4.22
CA SER A 1 17.52 11.47 5.69
C SER A 1 16.44 10.60 6.29
N ALA A 2 16.65 10.00 7.47
CA ALA A 2 15.62 9.19 8.16
C ALA A 2 14.34 10.00 8.44
N LYS A 3 14.49 11.28 8.80
CA LYS A 3 13.38 12.21 8.96
C LYS A 3 12.51 12.32 7.69
N TRP A 4 13.14 12.33 6.52
CA TRP A 4 12.41 12.42 5.25
C TRP A 4 11.61 11.14 4.95
N LEU A 5 12.11 9.96 5.35
CA LEU A 5 11.34 8.72 5.20
C LEU A 5 10.03 8.78 5.99
N GLU A 6 10.10 9.19 7.25
CA GLU A 6 8.93 9.34 8.12
C GLU A 6 7.96 10.41 7.62
N GLU A 7 8.46 11.58 7.20
CA GLU A 7 7.62 12.66 6.68
C GLU A 7 6.96 12.31 5.35
N SER A 8 7.71 11.68 4.44
CA SER A 8 7.22 11.37 3.08
C SER A 8 6.26 10.18 3.03
N SER A 9 6.28 9.27 4.01
CA SER A 9 5.35 8.14 4.09
C SER A 9 4.05 8.44 4.84
N ARG A 10 3.85 9.69 5.30
CA ARG A 10 2.68 10.06 6.11
C ARG A 10 1.44 10.28 5.24
N ALA A 11 0.30 9.78 5.70
CA ALA A 11 -1.01 10.14 5.15
C ALA A 11 -1.26 11.66 5.33
N LEU A 12 -1.56 12.38 4.24
CA LEU A 12 -1.86 13.81 4.30
C LEU A 12 -3.31 14.12 3.92
N PHE A 13 -3.78 13.56 2.80
CA PHE A 13 -5.11 13.84 2.27
C PHE A 13 -5.84 12.56 1.95
N GLU A 14 -7.06 12.39 2.44
CA GLU A 14 -7.94 11.30 2.02
C GLU A 14 -8.19 11.37 0.52
N THR A 15 -8.17 10.22 -0.15
CA THR A 15 -8.45 10.14 -1.59
C THR A 15 -9.70 9.33 -1.86
N TYR A 16 -9.54 8.08 -2.29
CA TYR A 16 -10.61 7.17 -2.61
C TYR A 16 -10.88 6.23 -1.44
N GLU A 17 -12.15 5.98 -1.17
CA GLU A 17 -12.60 5.05 -0.12
C GLU A 17 -11.84 3.72 -0.12
N HIS A 18 -11.59 3.15 -1.29
CA HIS A 18 -11.00 1.81 -1.44
C HIS A 18 -9.48 1.81 -1.64
N VAL A 19 -8.81 2.96 -1.49
CA VAL A 19 -7.37 3.08 -1.72
C VAL A 19 -6.66 3.68 -0.49
N GLY A 20 -7.29 4.68 0.16
CA GLY A 20 -6.77 5.33 1.36
C GLY A 20 -6.36 6.79 1.13
N ALA A 21 -5.37 7.24 1.88
CA ALA A 21 -4.84 8.60 1.82
C ALA A 21 -3.67 8.72 0.83
N TYR A 22 -3.27 9.94 0.51
CA TYR A 22 -2.13 10.26 -0.34
C TYR A 22 -1.27 11.37 0.27
N GLY A 23 0.05 11.26 0.09
CA GLY A 23 1.05 12.23 0.54
C GLY A 23 2.39 11.99 -0.13
N TYR A 24 3.08 13.07 -0.54
CA TYR A 24 4.44 13.02 -1.11
C TYR A 24 4.70 11.92 -2.16
N HIS A 25 3.74 11.68 -3.07
CA HIS A 25 3.79 10.64 -4.10
C HIS A 25 3.55 9.19 -3.65
N TRP A 26 3.12 9.00 -2.41
CA TRP A 26 2.70 7.72 -1.86
C TRP A 26 1.20 7.70 -1.59
N TRP A 27 0.59 6.57 -1.90
CA TRP A 27 -0.68 6.17 -1.30
C TRP A 27 -0.41 5.48 0.03
N VAL A 28 -1.25 5.74 1.01
CA VAL A 28 -1.15 5.19 2.38
C VAL A 28 -2.47 4.50 2.71
N LEU A 29 -2.41 3.21 2.99
CA LEU A 29 -3.58 2.41 3.36
C LEU A 29 -4.05 2.75 4.77
N HIS A 30 -5.37 2.80 4.94
CA HIS A 30 -6.00 3.11 6.21
C HIS A 30 -6.21 1.82 7.04
N ASN A 31 -5.39 1.62 8.06
CA ASN A 31 -5.34 0.38 8.86
C ASN A 31 -6.71 -0.05 9.42
N GLU A 32 -7.46 0.90 9.98
CA GLU A 32 -8.78 0.63 10.59
C GLU A 32 -9.80 0.10 9.57
N ARG A 33 -9.70 0.57 8.32
CA ARG A 33 -10.66 0.25 7.26
C ARG A 33 -10.36 -1.08 6.59
N PHE A 34 -9.08 -1.42 6.46
CA PHE A 34 -8.65 -2.68 5.85
C PHE A 34 -8.39 -3.77 6.90
N HIS A 35 -8.61 -3.52 8.19
CA HIS A 35 -8.31 -4.47 9.27
C HIS A 35 -6.88 -5.03 9.19
N ILE A 36 -5.93 -4.20 8.77
CA ILE A 36 -4.51 -4.56 8.68
C ILE A 36 -3.78 -3.83 9.79
N PRO A 37 -3.03 -4.54 10.66
CA PRO A 37 -2.33 -3.92 11.78
C PRO A 37 -1.02 -3.20 11.38
N TYR A 38 -0.72 -3.12 10.09
CA TYR A 38 0.53 -2.57 9.56
C TYR A 38 0.31 -1.29 8.78
N CYS A 39 1.22 -0.33 8.93
CA CYS A 39 1.31 0.81 8.03
C CYS A 39 1.79 0.31 6.67
N ILE A 40 0.99 0.56 5.63
CA ILE A 40 1.35 0.21 4.25
C ILE A 40 1.31 1.48 3.42
N TYR A 41 2.43 1.80 2.78
CA TYR A 41 2.50 2.84 1.77
C TYR A 41 3.01 2.27 0.46
N PHE A 42 2.47 2.78 -0.64
CA PHE A 42 2.76 2.25 -1.96
C PHE A 42 2.71 3.34 -3.03
N ALA A 43 3.44 3.09 -4.12
CA ALA A 43 3.31 3.84 -5.36
C ALA A 43 2.60 2.94 -6.37
N MET A 44 1.67 3.50 -7.14
CA MET A 44 0.97 2.76 -8.19
C MET A 44 1.16 3.41 -9.56
N GLY A 45 1.33 2.56 -10.57
CA GLY A 45 1.45 2.93 -11.98
C GLY A 45 0.36 2.28 -12.82
N TYR A 46 0.15 2.86 -14.01
CA TYR A 46 -0.85 2.37 -14.96
C TYR A 46 -0.64 0.89 -15.31
N GLY A 47 -1.75 0.17 -15.47
CA GLY A 47 -1.72 -1.25 -15.82
C GLY A 47 -1.36 -2.17 -14.65
N GLY A 48 -1.36 -1.68 -13.42
CA GLY A 48 -1.13 -2.49 -12.22
C GLY A 48 0.35 -2.66 -11.85
N GLN A 49 1.13 -1.59 -11.97
CA GLN A 49 2.48 -1.54 -11.40
C GLN A 49 2.38 -1.08 -9.95
N TYR A 50 3.11 -1.73 -9.05
CA TYR A 50 3.14 -1.34 -7.64
C TYR A 50 4.54 -1.47 -7.06
N ILE A 51 4.86 -0.51 -6.19
CA ILE A 51 5.91 -0.63 -5.18
C ILE A 51 5.19 -0.52 -3.85
N VAL A 52 5.22 -1.56 -3.01
CA VAL A 52 4.53 -1.60 -1.71
C VAL A 52 5.55 -1.81 -0.61
N ILE A 53 5.44 -1.04 0.47
CA ILE A 53 6.38 -1.08 1.59
C ILE A 53 5.59 -1.28 2.88
N ILE A 54 6.04 -2.23 3.71
CA ILE A 54 5.48 -2.54 5.03
C ILE A 54 6.64 -2.57 6.04
N PRO A 55 6.98 -1.43 6.67
CA PRO A 55 8.14 -1.34 7.55
C PRO A 55 8.11 -2.31 8.71
N GLN A 56 6.95 -2.53 9.32
CA GLN A 56 6.76 -3.43 10.46
C GLN A 56 7.11 -4.89 10.16
N LEU A 57 7.05 -5.29 8.89
CA LEU A 57 7.37 -6.63 8.44
C LEU A 57 8.74 -6.71 7.76
N GLU A 58 9.45 -5.59 7.62
CA GLU A 58 10.67 -5.49 6.82
C GLU A 58 10.47 -5.96 5.36
N VAL A 59 9.27 -5.73 4.81
CA VAL A 59 8.87 -6.19 3.47
C VAL A 59 8.82 -5.03 2.47
N VAL A 60 9.38 -5.28 1.29
CA VAL A 60 9.10 -4.53 0.06
C VAL A 60 8.59 -5.50 -1.00
N ALA A 61 7.43 -5.21 -1.57
CA ALA A 61 6.86 -5.97 -2.68
C ALA A 61 6.82 -5.11 -3.95
N ILE A 62 7.36 -5.65 -5.04
CA ILE A 62 7.29 -5.05 -6.37
C ILE A 62 6.36 -5.89 -7.22
N ILE A 63 5.34 -5.27 -7.80
CA ILE A 63 4.41 -5.95 -8.69
C ILE A 63 4.49 -5.27 -10.04
N SER A 64 4.82 -6.03 -11.08
CA SER A 64 4.67 -5.59 -12.46
C SER A 64 3.60 -6.42 -13.14
N SER A 65 2.65 -5.76 -13.79
CA SER A 65 1.57 -6.43 -14.50
C SER A 65 1.14 -5.65 -15.75
N HIS A 66 0.29 -6.25 -16.57
CA HIS A 66 -0.30 -5.56 -17.72
C HIS A 66 -1.82 -5.72 -17.67
N MET A 67 -2.45 -4.92 -16.82
CA MET A 67 -3.89 -4.92 -16.58
C MET A 67 -4.54 -3.54 -16.77
N PRO A 68 -4.62 -3.02 -18.01
CA PRO A 68 -5.20 -1.71 -18.34
C PRO A 68 -6.56 -1.40 -17.68
N LYS A 69 -7.44 -2.41 -17.61
CA LYS A 69 -8.82 -2.26 -17.07
C LYS A 69 -8.98 -2.80 -15.65
N ARG A 70 -7.93 -3.41 -15.08
CA ARG A 70 -7.96 -4.14 -13.81
C ARG A 70 -6.72 -3.84 -12.97
N GLY A 71 -6.21 -2.61 -13.09
CA GLY A 71 -4.95 -2.20 -12.49
C GLY A 71 -4.91 -2.39 -10.97
N LEU A 72 -6.05 -2.32 -10.27
CA LEU A 72 -6.16 -2.50 -8.81
C LEU A 72 -6.09 -3.96 -8.33
N VAL A 73 -6.30 -4.94 -9.21
CA VAL A 73 -6.35 -6.35 -8.83
C VAL A 73 -5.08 -6.86 -8.13
N PRO A 74 -3.84 -6.54 -8.56
CA PRO A 74 -2.65 -7.02 -7.87
C PRO A 74 -2.54 -6.48 -6.45
N LEU A 75 -2.84 -5.20 -6.24
CA LEU A 75 -2.84 -4.61 -4.91
C LEU A 75 -3.86 -5.30 -4.00
N LYS A 76 -5.07 -5.54 -4.51
CA LYS A 76 -6.12 -6.26 -3.77
C LYS A 76 -5.65 -7.65 -3.33
N LEU A 77 -5.13 -8.46 -4.26
CA LEU A 77 -4.62 -9.81 -3.95
C LEU A 77 -3.46 -9.79 -2.95
N PHE A 78 -2.57 -8.80 -3.07
CA PHE A 78 -1.47 -8.63 -2.14
C PHE A 78 -1.96 -8.29 -0.73
N ILE A 79 -2.88 -7.33 -0.60
CA ILE A 79 -3.52 -6.95 0.68
C ILE A 79 -4.22 -8.15 1.31
N GLU A 80 -5.01 -8.92 0.54
CA GLU A 80 -5.67 -10.14 1.02
C GLU A 80 -4.67 -11.18 1.54
N HIS A 81 -3.53 -11.35 0.85
CA HIS A 81 -2.45 -12.22 1.31
C HIS A 81 -1.83 -11.75 2.61
N VAL A 82 -1.55 -10.45 2.76
CA VAL A 82 -1.00 -9.89 4.01
C VAL A 82 -2.01 -10.05 5.16
N GLN A 83 -3.29 -9.76 4.93
CA GLN A 83 -4.36 -9.95 5.91
C GLN A 83 -4.46 -11.42 6.37
N GLY A 84 -4.48 -12.36 5.42
CA GLY A 84 -4.56 -13.78 5.71
C GLY A 84 -3.43 -14.26 6.62
N ASN A 85 -2.21 -13.77 6.38
CA ASN A 85 -1.03 -14.13 7.18
C ASN A 85 -0.93 -13.38 8.52
N SER A 86 -1.53 -12.20 8.63
CA SER A 86 -1.53 -11.41 9.89
C SER A 86 -2.23 -12.15 11.04
N ASN A 87 -3.13 -13.09 10.75
CA ASN A 87 -3.83 -13.88 11.76
C ASN A 87 -2.97 -15.02 12.36
N TYR A 88 -1.77 -15.25 11.84
CA TYR A 88 -0.88 -16.35 12.24
C TYR A 88 0.42 -15.86 12.93
N ILE A 89 0.56 -14.54 13.14
CA ILE A 89 1.69 -13.89 13.81
C ILE A 89 1.17 -13.27 15.11
#